data_AF-A0A127VBJ1-F1
#
_entry.id   AF-A0A127VBJ1-F1
#
_cell.length_a   1.000
_cell.length_b   1.000
_cell.length_c   1.000
_cell.angle_alpha   90.00
_cell.angle_beta   90.00
_cell.angle_gamma   90.00
#
_symmetry.space_group_name_H-M   'P 1'
#
loop_
_entity.id
_entity.type
_entity.pdbx_description
1 polymer ?
#
loop_
_entity_poly.entity_id
_entity_poly.type
_entity_poly.pdbx_seq_one_letter_code
_entity_poly.pdbx_strand_id
1 'polypeptide(L)' 'MKKIITLLLLCFLRILSVEAQATGQINGQVIDEKHVAVIYGAVSLIMAIDSVQVRSAITTAKGD' A
#
# COMPACT_ATOMS: atom_id res chain seq x y z
N MET A 1 7.27 -34.20 -29.39
CA MET A 1 6.83 -32.80 -29.66
C MET A 1 5.90 -32.23 -28.58
N LYS A 2 4.81 -32.91 -28.17
CA LYS A 2 3.90 -32.41 -27.10
C LYS A 2 4.59 -31.98 -25.78
N LYS A 3 5.54 -32.78 -25.29
CA LYS A 3 6.22 -32.53 -23.99
C LYS A 3 7.06 -31.23 -23.97
N ILE A 4 7.63 -30.84 -25.11
CA ILE A 4 8.46 -29.65 -25.24
C ILE A 4 7.59 -28.39 -25.21
N ILE A 5 6.43 -28.43 -25.88
CA ILE A 5 5.47 -27.33 -25.89
C ILE A 5 4.92 -27.06 -24.49
N THR A 6 4.62 -28.12 -23.72
CA THR A 6 4.13 -28.00 -22.34
C THR A 6 5.19 -27.37 -21.42
N LEU A 7 6.46 -27.75 -21.58
CA LEU A 7 7.56 -27.19 -20.79
C LEU A 7 7.76 -25.71 -21.09
N LEU A 8 7.75 -25.32 -22.38
CA LEU A 8 7.89 -23.93 -22.79
C LEU A 8 6.74 -23.06 -22.28
N LEU A 9 5.51 -23.58 -22.30
CA LEU A 9 4.34 -22.89 -21.75
C LEU A 9 4.49 -22.63 -20.24
N LEU A 10 4.95 -23.64 -19.48
CA LEU A 10 5.16 -23.51 -18.03
C LEU A 10 6.30 -22.53 -17.69
N CYS A 11 7.37 -22.52 -18.49
CA CYS A 11 8.45 -21.53 -18.37
C CYS A 11 7.95 -20.12 -18.66
N PHE A 12 7.10 -19.95 -19.68
CA PHE A 12 6.51 -18.65 -20.02
C PHE A 12 5.57 -18.13 -18.91
N LEU A 13 4.75 -19.01 -18.33
CA LEU A 13 3.89 -18.71 -17.18
C LEU A 13 4.67 -18.30 -15.93
N ARG A 14 5.87 -18.87 -15.71
CA ARG A 14 6.79 -18.47 -14.64
C ARG A 14 7.38 -17.07 -14.83
N ILE A 15 7.62 -16.65 -16.08
CA ILE A 15 8.17 -15.31 -16.39
C ILE A 15 7.06 -14.25 -16.29
N LEU A 16 5.81 -14.63 -16.57
CA LEU A 16 4.60 -13.83 -16.37
C LEU A 16 4.12 -13.80 -14.92
N SER A 17 5.00 -14.03 -13.93
CA SER A 17 4.70 -13.67 -12.54
C SER A 17 4.54 -12.15 -12.47
N VAL A 18 3.32 -11.70 -12.80
CA VAL A 18 2.83 -10.36 -12.58
C VAL A 18 2.89 -10.18 -11.07
N GLU A 19 3.92 -9.49 -10.60
CA GLU A 19 3.92 -8.91 -9.27
C GLU A 19 2.79 -7.88 -9.26
N ALA A 20 1.60 -8.32 -8.86
CA ALA A 20 0.49 -7.43 -8.58
C ALA A 20 0.86 -6.63 -7.33
N GLN A 21 1.65 -5.58 -7.51
CA GLN A 21 1.91 -4.59 -6.46
C GLN A 21 0.59 -3.87 -6.22
N ALA A 22 -0.14 -4.29 -5.19
CA ALA A 22 -1.40 -3.67 -4.82
C ALA A 22 -1.15 -2.20 -4.46
N THR A 23 -1.46 -1.28 -5.37
CA THR A 23 -1.42 0.15 -5.13
C THR A 23 -2.71 0.56 -4.41
N GLY A 24 -2.74 0.38 -3.10
CA GLY A 24 -3.85 0.82 -2.26
C GLY A 24 -3.74 2.31 -1.92
N GLN A 25 -4.85 3.06 -2.01
CA GLN A 25 -4.96 4.39 -1.43
C GLN A 25 -5.50 4.27 0.00
N ILE A 26 -4.79 4.85 0.97
CA ILE A 26 -5.25 4.95 2.36
C ILE A 26 -5.66 6.41 2.59
N ASN A 27 -6.91 6.61 2.97
CA ASN A 27 -7.46 7.92 3.35
C ASN A 27 -7.99 7.82 4.78
N GLY A 28 -7.96 8.93 5.52
CA GLY A 28 -8.48 9.00 6.88
C GLY A 28 -8.65 10.45 7.32
N GLN A 29 -9.22 10.65 8.51
CA GLN A 29 -9.33 11.95 9.14
C GLN A 29 -8.81 11.82 10.58
N VAL A 30 -8.05 12.81 11.04
CA VAL A 30 -7.56 12.85 12.42
C VAL A 30 -8.44 13.79 13.24
N ILE A 31 -9.02 13.24 14.31
CA ILE A 31 -9.94 13.94 15.21
C ILE A 31 -9.41 13.78 16.64
N ASP A 32 -9.46 14.86 17.43
CA ASP A 32 -9.04 14.86 18.83
C ASP A 32 -10.12 14.30 19.78
N GLU A 33 -9.81 14.26 21.08
CA GLU A 33 -10.73 13.77 22.11
C GLU A 33 -11.98 14.64 22.31
N LYS A 34 -11.97 15.87 21.79
CA LYS A 34 -13.09 16.83 21.84
C LYS A 34 -13.93 16.79 20.56
N HIS A 35 -13.67 15.83 19.67
CA HIS A 35 -14.33 15.67 18.38
C HIS A 35 -14.04 16.83 17.40
N VAL A 36 -12.86 17.45 17.51
CA VAL A 36 -12.39 18.52 16.62
C VAL A 36 -11.32 17.98 15.66
N ALA A 37 -11.36 18.41 14.40
CA ALA A 37 -10.38 18.02 13.40
C ALA A 37 -8.98 18.55 13.75
N VAL A 38 -7.97 17.67 13.73
CA VAL A 38 -6.58 18.04 13.95
C VAL A 38 -6.00 18.61 12.67
N ILE A 39 -5.73 19.91 12.64
CA ILE A 39 -5.27 20.65 11.46
C ILE A 39 -3.75 20.81 11.49
N TYR A 40 -3.09 20.61 10.33
CA TYR A 40 -1.64 20.70 10.16
C TYR A 40 -0.82 19.80 11.11
N GLY A 41 -1.39 18.65 11.50
CA GLY A 41 -0.72 17.63 12.30
C GLY A 41 0.07 16.65 11.43
N ALA A 42 1.22 16.20 11.92
CA ALA A 42 2.03 15.19 11.23
C ALA A 42 1.46 13.77 11.46
N VAL A 43 1.30 13.01 10.37
CA VAL A 43 0.81 11.63 10.39
C VAL A 43 1.86 10.73 9.75
N SER A 44 2.11 9.57 10.37
CA SER A 44 3.04 8.57 9.86
C SER A 44 2.32 7.24 9.70
N LEU A 45 2.41 6.65 8.51
CA LEU A 45 2.01 5.29 8.25
C LEU A 45 3.19 4.37 8.55
N ILE A 46 2.96 3.45 9.48
CA ILE A 46 3.98 2.50 9.96
C ILE A 46 3.48 1.10 9.62
N MET A 47 4.35 0.27 9.06
CA MET A 47 4.05 -1.14 8.88
C MET A 47 4.05 -1.85 10.24
N ALA A 48 2.94 -2.53 10.55
CA ALA A 48 2.79 -3.20 11.84
C ALA A 48 3.79 -4.35 12.05
N ILE A 49 4.30 -4.96 10.98
CA ILE A 49 5.17 -6.15 11.08
C ILE A 49 6.59 -5.83 11.54
N ASP A 50 7.14 -4.70 11.11
CA ASP A 50 8.54 -4.32 11.33
C ASP A 50 8.70 -2.91 11.94
N SER A 51 7.59 -2.22 12.20
CA SER A 51 7.55 -0.85 12.70
C SER A 51 8.29 0.16 11.82
N VAL A 52 8.48 -0.15 10.53
CA VAL A 52 9.13 0.76 9.58
C VAL A 52 8.12 1.79 9.07
N GLN A 53 8.50 3.06 9.08
CA GLN A 53 7.71 4.10 8.45
C GLN A 53 7.73 3.92 6.93
N VAL A 54 6.56 3.80 6.33
CA VAL A 54 6.40 3.65 4.88
C VAL A 54 5.93 4.94 4.21
N ARG A 55 5.25 5.81 4.94
CA ARG A 55 4.76 7.09 4.42
C ARG A 55 4.53 8.11 5.52
N SER A 56 4.59 9.39 5.18
CA SER A 56 4.16 10.50 6.04
C SER A 56 3.24 11.45 5.29
N ALA A 57 2.43 12.19 6.04
CA ALA A 57 1.54 13.23 5.55
C ALA A 57 1.34 14.31 6.62
N ILE A 58 0.79 15.45 6.21
CA ILE A 58 0.34 16.51 7.11
C ILE A 58 -1.15 16.70 6.87
N THR A 59 -1.95 16.75 7.94
CA THR A 59 -3.39 16.95 7.81
C THR A 59 -3.73 18.34 7.26
N THR A 60 -4.80 18.41 6.49
CA THR A 60 -5.29 19.65 5.87
C THR A 60 -6.03 20.54 6.88
N ALA A 61 -6.53 21.69 6.41
CA ALA A 61 -7.42 22.56 7.18
C ALA A 61 -8.77 21.91 7.57
N LYS A 62 -9.06 20.70 7.08
CA LYS A 62 -10.24 19.90 7.44
C LYS A 62 -9.91 18.66 8.29
N GLY A 63 -8.64 18.43 8.58
CA GLY A 63 -8.16 17.23 9.29
C GLY A 63 -7.98 15.98 8.43
N ASP A 64 -8.16 16.12 7.11
CA ASP A 64 -7.89 15.06 6.10
C ASP A 64 -6.39 14.84 5.90
#